data_AF-A0AAV5MUE4-F1
#
_entry.id   AF-A0AAV5MUE4-F1
#
_cell.length_a   1.000
_cell.length_b   1.000
_cell.length_c   1.000
_cell.angle_alpha   90.00
_cell.angle_beta   90.00
_cell.angle_gamma   90.00
#
_symmetry.space_group_name_H-M   'P 1'
#
loop_
_entity.id
_entity.type
_entity.pdbx_description
1 polymer ?
#
loop_
_entity_poly.entity_id
_entity_poly.type
_entity_poly.pdbx_seq_one_letter_code
_entity_poly.pdbx_strand_id
1 'polypeptide(L)'
;MLDHKEAIISHLSWASLFLGFHTLGLYVHNDVMLAFGTPEKQILIEPIFAQWIQSAHGKTSYGFDVLLSSTNSSAFNAGRSIWLPGWLNAVNENSNSLFLTIGPGDFLVHHAIALGLHTTTLILVK
;
A
#
# COMPACT_ATOMS: atom_id res chain seq x y z
N MET A 1 -16.88 -27.07 -1.45
CA MET A 1 -16.41 -25.89 -2.22
C MET A 1 -17.34 -25.60 -3.39
N LEU A 2 -17.58 -26.58 -4.27
CA LEU A 2 -18.49 -26.42 -5.41
C LEU A 2 -19.94 -26.12 -4.98
N ASP A 3 -20.39 -26.69 -3.86
CA ASP A 3 -21.75 -26.46 -3.32
C ASP A 3 -21.99 -25.01 -2.85
N HIS A 4 -20.92 -24.24 -2.67
CA HIS A 4 -20.99 -22.81 -2.29
C HIS A 4 -20.32 -21.91 -3.34
N LYS A 5 -20.10 -22.40 -4.57
CA LYS A 5 -19.39 -21.65 -5.61
C LYS A 5 -20.02 -20.29 -5.94
N GLU A 6 -21.35 -20.20 -5.92
CA GLU A 6 -22.08 -18.97 -6.21
C GLU A 6 -21.81 -17.88 -5.17
N ALA A 7 -21.64 -18.27 -3.90
CA ALA A 7 -21.25 -17.33 -2.85
C ALA A 7 -19.83 -16.79 -3.09
N ILE A 8 -18.89 -17.65 -3.48
CA ILE A 8 -17.50 -17.23 -3.76
C ILE A 8 -17.46 -16.30 -4.98
N ILE A 9 -18.11 -16.69 -6.08
CA ILE A 9 -18.16 -15.92 -7.32
C ILE A 9 -18.83 -14.56 -7.10
N SER A 10 -19.93 -14.50 -6.35
CA SER A 10 -20.62 -13.23 -6.05
C SER A 10 -19.77 -12.27 -5.21
N HIS A 11 -19.00 -12.76 -4.24
CA HIS A 11 -18.10 -11.91 -3.45
C HIS A 11 -16.89 -11.44 -4.27
N LEU A 12 -16.32 -12.28 -5.13
CA LEU A 12 -15.26 -11.87 -6.06
C LEU A 12 -15.77 -10.83 -7.08
N SER A 13 -17.01 -10.99 -7.56
CA SER A 13 -17.67 -10.00 -8.42
C SER A 13 -17.89 -8.67 -7.69
N TRP A 14 -18.38 -8.71 -6.45
CA TRP A 14 -18.54 -7.52 -5.63
C TRP A 14 -17.20 -6.80 -5.41
N ALA A 15 -16.14 -7.52 -5.02
CA ALA A 15 -14.83 -6.93 -4.80
C ALA A 15 -14.27 -6.28 -6.07
N SER A 16 -14.43 -6.93 -7.22
CA SER A 16 -14.00 -6.40 -8.53
C SER A 16 -14.76 -5.11 -8.89
N LEU A 17 -16.08 -5.10 -8.73
CA LEU A 17 -16.90 -3.91 -8.99
C LEU A 17 -16.57 -2.78 -8.01
N PHE A 18 -16.44 -3.08 -6.72
CA PHE A 18 -16.09 -2.12 -5.69
C PHE A 18 -14.75 -1.45 -6.00
N LEU A 19 -13.69 -2.24 -6.25
CA LEU A 19 -12.37 -1.70 -6.59
C LEU A 19 -12.42 -0.90 -7.90
N GLY A 20 -13.17 -1.38 -8.91
CA GLY A 20 -13.33 -0.72 -10.20
C GLY A 20 -13.94 0.67 -10.08
N PHE A 21 -15.10 0.78 -9.43
CA PHE A 21 -15.80 2.06 -9.27
C PHE A 21 -14.99 3.09 -8.49
N HIS A 22 -14.38 2.70 -7.37
CA HIS A 22 -13.69 3.66 -6.51
C HIS A 22 -12.32 4.05 -7.08
N THR A 23 -11.55 3.11 -7.61
CA THR A 23 -10.22 3.41 -8.16
C THR A 23 -10.33 4.30 -9.39
N LEU A 24 -11.17 3.93 -10.36
CA LEU A 24 -11.39 4.74 -11.55
C LEU A 24 -12.05 6.09 -11.19
N GLY A 25 -13.02 6.09 -10.27
CA GLY A 25 -13.67 7.31 -9.81
C GLY A 25 -12.68 8.32 -9.23
N LEU A 26 -11.71 7.87 -8.42
CA LEU A 26 -10.67 8.74 -7.87
C LEU A 26 -9.70 9.25 -8.94
N TYR A 27 -9.28 8.42 -9.90
CA TYR A 27 -8.44 8.88 -11.02
C TYR A 27 -9.15 9.98 -11.82
N VAL A 28 -10.41 9.74 -12.23
CA VAL A 28 -11.20 10.70 -13.01
C VAL A 28 -11.44 11.98 -12.21
N HIS A 29 -11.79 11.87 -10.92
CA HIS A 29 -11.94 13.04 -10.04
C HIS A 29 -10.66 13.89 -10.01
N ASN A 30 -9.51 13.25 -9.79
CA ASN A 30 -8.22 13.95 -9.69
C ASN A 30 -7.81 14.61 -11.00
N ASP A 31 -8.06 13.96 -12.14
CA ASP A 31 -7.85 14.54 -13.48
C ASP A 31 -8.74 15.76 -13.71
N VAL A 32 -10.02 15.71 -13.33
CA VAL A 32 -10.94 16.85 -13.47
C VAL A 32 -10.52 18.02 -12.58
N MET A 33 -10.12 17.77 -11.32
CA MET A 33 -9.64 18.82 -10.42
C MET A 33 -8.36 19.48 -10.94
N LEU A 34 -7.46 18.69 -11.55
CA LEU A 34 -6.26 19.20 -12.19
C LEU A 34 -6.58 20.04 -13.43
N ALA A 35 -7.49 19.54 -14.28
CA ALA A 35 -7.93 20.24 -15.49
C ALA A 35 -8.60 21.59 -15.18
N PHE A 36 -9.30 21.69 -14.04
CA PHE A 36 -9.88 22.94 -13.54
C PHE A 36 -8.89 23.87 -12.83
N GLY A 37 -7.61 23.50 -12.73
CA GLY A 37 -6.59 24.31 -12.08
C GLY A 37 -6.73 24.40 -10.56
N THR A 38 -7.44 23.44 -9.95
CA THR A 38 -7.62 23.34 -8.49
C THR A 38 -7.02 22.02 -7.95
N PRO A 39 -5.70 21.81 -8.08
CA PRO A 39 -5.04 20.57 -7.66
C PRO A 39 -5.18 20.29 -6.15
N GLU A 40 -5.38 21.32 -5.32
CA GLU A 40 -5.62 21.19 -3.89
C GLU A 40 -6.94 20.49 -3.55
N LYS A 41 -7.85 20.34 -4.53
CA LYS A 41 -9.12 19.61 -4.37
C LYS A 41 -9.04 18.15 -4.79
N GLN A 42 -7.86 17.68 -5.20
CA GLN A 42 -7.62 16.26 -5.42
C GLN A 42 -7.81 15.49 -4.12
N ILE A 43 -8.27 14.24 -4.24
CA ILE A 43 -8.36 13.31 -3.13
C ILE A 43 -7.09 12.48 -3.16
N LEU A 44 -6.15 12.82 -2.27
CA LEU A 44 -4.86 12.16 -2.12
C LEU A 44 -4.85 11.37 -0.81
N ILE A 45 -4.92 10.04 -0.93
CA ILE A 45 -4.98 9.14 0.22
C ILE A 45 -3.58 8.58 0.49
N GLU A 46 -3.05 8.84 1.67
CA GLU A 46 -1.76 8.28 2.09
C GLU A 46 -1.87 6.77 2.36
N PRO A 47 -0.93 5.93 1.86
CA PRO A 47 -0.92 4.50 2.11
C PRO A 47 -0.38 4.18 3.52
N ILE A 48 -1.07 4.65 4.56
CA ILE A 48 -0.60 4.59 5.96
C ILE A 48 -0.25 3.17 6.42
N PHE A 49 -0.95 2.14 5.93
CA PHE A 49 -0.66 0.76 6.29
C PHE A 49 0.67 0.28 5.71
N ALA A 50 0.99 0.66 4.48
CA ALA A 50 2.26 0.32 3.86
C ALA A 50 3.41 1.16 4.45
N GLN A 51 3.18 2.44 4.75
CA GLN A 51 4.16 3.29 5.43
C GLN A 51 4.46 2.77 6.84
N TRP A 52 3.43 2.31 7.57
CA TRP A 52 3.58 1.67 8.87
C TRP A 52 4.43 0.39 8.79
N ILE A 53 4.23 -0.45 7.75
CA ILE A 53 5.08 -1.62 7.51
C ILE A 53 6.54 -1.21 7.26
N GLN A 54 6.78 -0.17 6.45
CA GLN A 54 8.14 0.33 6.22
C GLN A 54 8.78 0.80 7.54
N SER A 55 8.04 1.51 8.39
CA SER A 55 8.53 1.91 9.72
C SER A 55 8.71 0.75 10.70
N ALA A 56 7.83 -0.25 10.66
CA ALA A 56 8.02 -1.49 11.42
C ALA A 56 9.34 -2.20 11.05
N HIS A 57 9.76 -2.05 9.79
CA HIS A 57 11.06 -2.51 9.29
C HIS A 57 12.21 -1.52 9.49
N GLY A 58 12.03 -0.42 10.21
CA GLY A 58 13.14 0.48 10.58
C GLY A 58 13.32 1.70 9.69
N LYS A 59 12.42 1.96 8.74
CA LYS A 59 12.40 3.22 8.00
C LYS A 59 11.87 4.36 8.87
N THR A 60 12.72 5.35 9.14
CA THR A 60 12.40 6.42 10.10
C THR A 60 11.67 7.62 9.47
N SER A 61 11.67 7.73 8.14
CA SER A 61 11.15 8.90 7.42
C SER A 61 9.66 9.20 7.65
N TYR A 62 8.85 8.23 8.06
CA TYR A 62 7.42 8.42 8.32
C TYR A 62 7.09 8.76 9.78
N GLY A 63 8.05 8.64 10.71
CA GLY A 63 7.87 9.07 12.10
C GLY A 63 6.86 8.25 12.94
N PHE A 64 6.56 7.00 12.57
CA PHE A 64 5.67 6.15 13.36
C PHE A 64 6.29 5.66 14.69
N ASP A 65 7.62 5.60 14.78
CA ASP A 65 8.38 5.10 15.95
C ASP A 65 7.85 3.75 16.49
N VAL A 66 7.69 2.77 15.59
CA VAL A 66 7.21 1.42 15.90
C VAL A 66 8.27 0.36 15.61
N LEU A 67 8.33 -0.67 16.45
CA LEU A 67 9.22 -1.84 16.26
C LEU A 67 10.66 -1.41 15.90
N LEU A 68 11.17 -1.78 14.72
CA LEU A 68 12.57 -1.52 14.36
C LEU A 68 12.88 -0.04 14.07
N SER A 69 11.88 0.83 13.88
CA SER A 69 12.13 2.29 13.81
C SER A 69 12.29 2.92 15.19
N SER A 70 11.85 2.23 16.25
CA SER A 70 12.00 2.68 17.64
C SER A 70 13.20 2.02 18.31
N THR A 71 14.19 2.83 18.68
CA THR A 71 15.42 2.37 19.36
C THR A 71 15.17 1.77 20.74
N ASN A 72 14.03 2.09 21.36
CA ASN A 72 13.62 1.59 22.67
C ASN A 72 12.85 0.26 22.59
N SER A 73 12.50 -0.21 21.40
CA SER A 73 11.70 -1.42 21.27
C SER A 73 12.51 -2.69 21.57
N SER A 74 11.86 -3.72 22.11
CA SER A 74 12.48 -5.03 22.32
C SER A 74 12.98 -5.65 21.00
N ALA A 75 12.26 -5.43 19.89
CA ALA A 75 12.65 -5.91 18.57
C ALA A 75 13.96 -5.27 18.09
N PHE A 76 14.11 -3.96 18.29
CA PHE A 76 15.34 -3.25 17.97
C PHE A 76 16.51 -3.75 18.82
N ASN A 77 16.30 -3.83 20.14
CA ASN A 77 17.34 -4.23 21.08
C ASN A 77 17.84 -5.66 20.85
N ALA A 78 16.94 -6.59 20.49
CA ALA A 78 17.31 -7.98 20.20
C ALA A 78 18.19 -8.14 18.95
N GLY A 79 18.01 -7.28 17.93
CA GLY A 79 18.75 -7.38 16.66
C GLY A 79 20.02 -6.51 16.56
N ARG A 80 20.21 -5.57 17.50
CA ARG A 80 21.16 -4.45 17.39
C ARG A 80 22.63 -4.83 17.16
N SER A 81 23.07 -6.02 17.60
CA SER A 81 24.49 -6.40 17.59
C SER A 81 24.96 -7.19 16.36
N ILE A 82 24.06 -7.66 15.50
CA ILE A 82 24.41 -8.57 14.40
C ILE A 82 24.06 -7.96 13.04
N TRP A 83 22.80 -8.09 12.62
CA TRP A 83 22.37 -7.72 11.26
C TRP A 83 21.70 -6.34 11.22
N LEU A 84 21.12 -5.89 12.34
CA LEU A 84 20.25 -4.72 12.35
C LEU A 84 20.95 -3.41 11.96
N PRO A 85 22.21 -3.11 12.39
CA PRO A 85 22.86 -1.87 11.96
C PRO A 85 23.03 -1.78 10.44
N GLY A 86 23.43 -2.87 9.79
CA GLY A 86 23.56 -2.92 8.33
C GLY A 86 22.23 -2.77 7.62
N TRP A 87 21.18 -3.43 8.14
CA TRP A 87 19.82 -3.30 7.64
C TRP A 87 19.28 -1.87 7.76
N LEU A 88 19.43 -1.23 8.93
CA LEU A 88 18.96 0.13 9.18
C LEU A 88 19.68 1.16 8.29
N ASN A 89 20.97 0.96 8.04
CA ASN A 89 21.71 1.78 7.09
C ASN A 89 21.12 1.62 5.67
N ALA A 90 20.88 0.38 5.23
CA ALA A 90 20.36 0.12 3.89
C ALA A 90 18.93 0.64 3.69
N VAL A 91 18.02 0.46 4.66
CA VAL A 91 16.59 0.84 4.51
C VAL A 91 16.35 2.35 4.61
N ASN A 92 17.28 3.09 5.22
CA ASN A 92 17.22 4.55 5.32
C ASN A 92 18.11 5.27 4.29
N GLU A 93 18.75 4.52 3.39
CA GLU A 93 19.54 5.06 2.29
C GLU A 93 18.64 5.39 1.09
N ASN A 94 18.62 6.65 0.67
CA ASN A 94 17.72 7.12 -0.40
C ASN A 94 18.23 6.81 -1.81
N SER A 95 19.45 6.28 -1.94
CA SER A 95 20.08 5.98 -3.24
C SER A 95 19.82 4.56 -3.75
N ASN A 96 19.17 3.70 -2.97
CA ASN A 96 18.83 2.33 -3.37
C ASN A 96 17.31 2.14 -3.54
N SER A 97 16.88 0.92 -3.87
CA SER A 97 15.48 0.54 -4.08
C SER A 97 14.84 -0.19 -2.90
N LEU A 98 15.53 -0.31 -1.77
CA LEU A 98 15.04 -1.01 -0.59
C LEU A 98 13.98 -0.17 0.12
N PHE A 99 12.72 -0.61 0.06
CA PHE A 99 11.57 0.11 0.62
C PHE A 99 11.53 1.58 0.19
N LEU A 100 11.41 1.82 -1.12
CA LEU A 100 11.20 3.17 -1.67
C LEU A 100 10.09 3.92 -0.93
N THR A 101 10.25 5.24 -0.81
CA THR A 101 9.23 6.09 -0.18
C THR A 101 7.96 6.05 -1.03
N ILE A 102 6.82 5.83 -0.37
CA ILE A 102 5.52 5.67 -1.01
C ILE A 102 4.56 6.77 -0.58
N GLY A 103 3.69 7.17 -1.48
CA GLY A 103 2.70 8.22 -1.26
C GLY A 103 1.35 7.95 -1.95
N PRO A 104 0.55 9.00 -2.18
CA PRO A 104 -0.81 8.85 -2.70
C PRO A 104 -0.89 8.23 -4.10
N GLY A 105 0.11 8.48 -4.95
CA GLY A 105 0.19 7.83 -6.27
C GLY A 105 0.35 6.32 -6.15
N ASP A 106 1.20 5.86 -5.22
CA ASP A 106 1.40 4.44 -4.94
C ASP A 106 0.14 3.79 -4.40
N PHE A 107 -0.63 4.49 -3.56
CA PHE A 107 -1.93 4.00 -3.08
C PHE A 107 -2.88 3.67 -4.23
N LEU A 108 -3.06 4.60 -5.17
CA LEU A 108 -4.00 4.44 -6.29
C LEU A 108 -3.57 3.33 -7.25
N VAL A 109 -2.28 3.24 -7.59
CA VAL A 109 -1.79 2.17 -8.48
C VAL A 109 -1.89 0.80 -7.83
N HIS A 110 -1.64 0.67 -6.52
CA HIS A 110 -1.82 -0.62 -5.82
C HIS A 110 -3.29 -1.06 -5.79
N HIS A 111 -4.25 -0.13 -5.69
CA HIS A 111 -5.68 -0.46 -5.83
C HIS A 111 -6.05 -0.87 -7.25
N ALA A 112 -5.43 -0.28 -8.28
CA ALA A 112 -5.59 -0.71 -9.67
C ALA A 112 -5.01 -2.12 -9.90
N ILE A 113 -3.85 -2.43 -9.30
CA ILE A 113 -3.29 -3.79 -9.30
C ILE A 113 -4.24 -4.76 -8.59
N ALA A 114 -4.76 -4.39 -7.41
CA ALA A 114 -5.73 -5.20 -6.68
C ALA A 114 -6.98 -5.48 -7.51
N LEU A 115 -7.52 -4.47 -8.23
CA LEU A 115 -8.63 -4.64 -9.16
C LEU A 115 -8.31 -5.67 -10.25
N GLY A 116 -7.14 -5.54 -10.89
CA GLY A 116 -6.70 -6.46 -11.94
C GLY A 116 -6.57 -7.90 -11.43
N LEU A 117 -5.98 -8.08 -10.24
CA LEU A 117 -5.85 -9.38 -9.60
C LEU A 117 -7.22 -9.99 -9.27
N HIS A 118 -8.11 -9.26 -8.59
CA HIS A 118 -9.43 -9.77 -8.21
C HIS A 118 -10.30 -10.11 -9.42
N THR A 119 -10.26 -9.28 -10.47
CA THR A 119 -11.02 -9.52 -11.70
C THR A 119 -10.47 -10.74 -12.45
N THR A 120 -9.14 -10.87 -12.54
CA THR A 120 -8.51 -12.05 -13.17
C THR A 120 -8.81 -13.31 -12.39
N THR A 121 -8.74 -13.27 -11.05
CA THR A 121 -9.14 -14.39 -10.19
C THR A 121 -10.62 -14.73 -10.38
N LEU A 122 -11.52 -13.75 -10.42
CA LEU A 122 -12.94 -13.98 -10.72
C LEU A 122 -13.13 -14.73 -12.04
N ILE A 123 -12.44 -14.30 -13.11
CA ILE A 123 -12.53 -14.92 -14.43
C ILE A 123 -12.03 -16.36 -14.41
N LEU A 124 -10.93 -16.65 -13.71
CA LEU A 124 -10.34 -17.98 -13.66
C LEU A 124 -11.05 -18.94 -12.69
N VAL A 125 -11.72 -18.42 -11.65
CA VAL A 125 -12.44 -19.23 -10.65
C VAL A 125 -13.87 -19.55 -11.08
N LYS A 126 -14.51 -18.70 -11.86
CA LYS A 126 -15.88 -18.89 -12.37
C LYS A 126 -15.94 -19.97 -13.43
#